data_AF-A0A536UHP6-F1
#
_entry.id   AF-A0A536UHP6-F1
#
_cell.length_a   1.000
_cell.length_b   1.000
_cell.length_c   1.000
_cell.angle_alpha   90.00
_cell.angle_beta   90.00
_cell.angle_gamma   90.00
#
_symmetry.space_group_name_H-M   'P 1'
#
loop_
_entity.id
_entity.type
_entity.pdbx_description
1 polymer ?
#
loop_
_entity_poly.entity_id
_entity_poly.type
_entity_poly.pdbx_seq_one_letter_code
_entity_poly.pdbx_strand_id
1 'polypeptide(L)' 'MKSIKHLLGHWLSCKDASRVVSQAQERSLSAFERWRLRMHLAVCDKCTRFERQLQFMREALRRYRS' A
#
# COMPACT_ATOMS: atom_id res chain seq x y z
N MET A 1 13.83 -18.67 6.20
CA MET A 1 12.67 -18.23 5.37
C MET A 1 12.63 -16.71 5.12
N LYS A 2 13.77 -16.02 4.92
CA LYS A 2 13.81 -14.57 4.61
C LYS A 2 14.36 -14.25 3.21
N SER A 3 14.93 -15.24 2.51
CA SER A 3 15.74 -15.00 1.30
C SER A 3 15.05 -15.22 -0.04
N ILE A 4 13.92 -15.95 -0.10
CA ILE A 4 13.23 -16.27 -1.38
C ILE A 4 12.25 -15.15 -1.79
N LYS A 5 11.72 -14.36 -0.83
CA LYS A 5 10.65 -13.36 -1.08
C LYS A 5 11.10 -12.10 -1.84
N HIS A 6 12.39 -11.77 -1.85
CA HIS A 6 12.92 -10.58 -2.53
C HIS A 6 12.88 -10.68 -4.06
N LEU A 7 12.83 -11.89 -4.62
CA LEU A 7 12.81 -12.11 -6.07
C LEU A 7 11.42 -11.91 -6.69
N LEU A 8 10.35 -12.15 -5.93
CA LEU A 8 8.96 -11.94 -6.38
C LEU A 8 8.46 -10.51 -6.16
N GLY A 9 9.19 -9.69 -5.40
CA GLY A 9 8.84 -8.31 -5.05
C GLY A 9 9.57 -7.22 -5.84
N HIS A 10 10.45 -7.56 -6.79
CA HIS A 10 11.31 -6.57 -7.47
C HIS A 10 10.56 -5.68 -8.48
N TRP A 11 9.28 -5.93 -8.74
CA TRP A 11 8.48 -5.11 -9.68
C TRP A 11 7.99 -3.78 -9.06
N LEU A 12 8.00 -3.64 -7.74
CA LEU A 12 7.59 -2.41 -7.04
C LEU A 12 8.38 -2.25 -5.74
N SER A 13 9.20 -1.19 -5.64
CA SER A 13 9.97 -0.92 -4.42
C SER A 13 9.06 -0.52 -3.26
N CYS A 14 9.52 -0.67 -2.00
CA CYS A 14 8.76 -0.19 -0.84
C CYS A 14 8.47 1.32 -0.93
N LYS A 15 9.38 2.10 -1.52
CA LYS A 15 9.21 3.53 -1.76
C LYS A 15 8.08 3.79 -2.75
N ASP A 16 8.07 3.09 -3.88
CA ASP A 16 7.00 3.22 -4.87
C ASP A 16 5.66 2.72 -4.33
N ALA A 17 5.66 1.60 -3.58
CA ALA A 17 4.47 1.08 -2.92
C ALA A 17 3.88 2.11 -1.95
N SER A 18 4.70 2.72 -1.09
CA SER A 18 4.24 3.79 -0.18
C SER A 18 3.67 5.00 -0.93
N ARG A 19 4.26 5.34 -2.08
CA ARG A 19 3.77 6.41 -2.96
C ARG A 19 2.40 6.05 -3.56
N VAL A 20 2.22 4.84 -4.07
CA VAL A 20 0.95 4.37 -4.63
C VAL A 20 -0.13 4.29 -3.54
N VAL A 21 0.22 3.83 -2.33
CA VAL A 21 -0.68 3.83 -1.16
C VAL A 21 -1.11 5.26 -0.81
N SER A 22 -0.18 6.21 -0.77
CA SER A 22 -0.51 7.63 -0.53
C SER A 22 -1.42 8.18 -1.63
N GLN A 23 -1.11 7.90 -2.89
CA GLN A 23 -1.93 8.35 -4.03
C GLN A 23 -3.34 7.76 -4.00
N ALA A 24 -3.52 6.53 -3.51
CA ALA A 24 -4.84 5.94 -3.30
C ALA A 24 -5.70 6.77 -2.33
N GLN A 25 -5.08 7.61 -1.49
CA GLN A 25 -5.79 8.50 -0.60
C GLN A 25 -6.30 9.76 -1.31
N GLU A 26 -5.63 10.22 -2.35
CA GLU A 26 -5.98 11.46 -3.04
C GLU A 26 -6.83 11.20 -4.29
N ARG A 27 -6.54 10.08 -4.98
CA ARG A 27 -7.19 9.69 -6.23
C ARG A 27 -7.52 8.20 -6.27
N SER A 28 -8.41 7.85 -7.19
CA SER A 28 -8.61 6.45 -7.57
C SER A 28 -7.37 5.90 -8.29
N LEU A 29 -6.94 4.71 -7.90
CA LEU A 29 -5.90 3.96 -8.61
C LEU A 29 -6.47 3.28 -9.85
N SER A 30 -5.67 3.20 -10.92
CA SER A 30 -5.98 2.33 -12.06
C SER A 30 -5.97 0.86 -11.64
N ALA A 31 -6.61 0.01 -12.43
CA ALA A 31 -6.67 -1.44 -12.16
C ALA A 31 -5.25 -2.06 -12.05
N PHE A 32 -4.32 -1.58 -12.87
CA PHE A 32 -2.95 -2.06 -12.91
C PHE A 32 -2.12 -1.61 -11.69
N GLU A 33 -2.27 -0.35 -11.26
CA GLU A 33 -1.64 0.15 -10.03
C GLU A 33 -2.14 -0.61 -8.81
N ARG A 34 -3.45 -0.85 -8.73
CA ARG A 34 -4.05 -1.63 -7.65
C ARG A 34 -3.56 -3.07 -7.64
N TRP A 35 -3.42 -3.70 -8.81
CA TRP A 35 -2.91 -5.06 -8.91
C TRP A 35 -1.44 -5.15 -8.47
N ARG A 36 -0.57 -4.26 -8.96
CA ARG A 36 0.84 -4.18 -8.54
C ARG A 36 0.99 -3.94 -7.04
N LEU A 37 0.21 -3.01 -6.49
CA LEU A 37 0.24 -2.72 -5.07
C LEU A 37 -0.18 -3.95 -4.25
N ARG A 38 -1.27 -4.64 -4.60
CA ARG A 38 -1.72 -5.86 -3.91
C ARG A 38 -0.64 -6.95 -3.87
N MET A 39 0.07 -7.16 -4.97
CA MET A 39 1.15 -8.14 -5.02
C MET A 39 2.28 -7.79 -4.06
N HIS A 40 2.66 -6.51 -3.97
CA HIS A 40 3.67 -6.05 -3.01
C HIS A 40 3.21 -6.19 -1.56
N LEU A 41 1.96 -5.82 -1.25
CA LEU A 41 1.39 -5.93 0.10
C LEU A 41 1.27 -7.39 0.56
N ALA A 42 1.08 -8.34 -0.35
CA ALA A 42 1.06 -9.77 -0.02
C ALA A 42 2.41 -10.31 0.49
N VAL A 43 3.52 -9.63 0.19
CA VAL A 43 4.88 -10.07 0.56
C VAL A 43 5.58 -9.16 1.57
N CYS A 44 5.11 -7.93 1.75
CA CYS A 44 5.74 -6.91 2.59
C CYS A 44 4.82 -6.44 3.73
N ASP A 45 5.02 -7.01 4.92
CA ASP A 45 4.23 -6.67 6.11
C ASP A 45 4.34 -5.20 6.51
N LYS A 46 5.50 -4.56 6.26
CA LYS A 46 5.72 -3.15 6.57
C LYS A 46 4.79 -2.24 5.76
N CYS A 47 4.70 -2.47 4.45
CA CYS A 47 3.84 -1.71 3.56
C CYS A 47 2.35 -1.99 3.85
N THR A 48 2.00 -3.23 4.21
CA THR A 48 0.64 -3.59 4.64
C THR A 48 0.22 -2.86 5.91
N ARG A 49 1.12 -2.75 6.89
CA ARG A 49 0.85 -1.97 8.11
C ARG A 49 0.69 -0.47 7.81
N PHE A 50 1.51 0.06 6.92
CA PHE A 50 1.43 1.47 6.50
C PHE A 50 0.10 1.80 5.81
N GLU A 51 -0.37 0.96 4.88
CA GLU A 51 -1.68 1.11 4.25
C GLU A 51 -2.81 1.16 5.28
N ARG A 52 -2.82 0.20 6.22
CA ARG A 52 -3.82 0.15 7.29
C ARG A 52 -3.80 1.40 8.17
N GLN A 53 -2.61 1.92 8.49
CA GLN A 53 -2.47 3.16 9.27
C GLN A 53 -3.07 4.36 8.54
N LEU A 54 -2.81 4.51 7.24
CA LEU A 54 -3.40 5.59 6.44
C LEU A 54 -4.92 5.47 6.31
N GLN A 55 -5.44 4.25 6.16
CA GLN A 55 -6.89 4.01 6.15
C GLN A 55 -7.53 4.41 7.48
N PHE A 56 -6.92 4.00 8.61
CA PHE A 56 -7.37 4.38 9.94
C PHE A 56 -7.43 5.90 10.12
N MET A 57 -6.35 6.62 9.75
CA MET A 57 -6.32 8.08 9.84
C MET A 57 -7.41 8.73 8.97
N ARG A 58 -7.62 8.24 7.74
CA ARG A 58 -8.67 8.77 6.87
C ARG A 58 -10.07 8.57 7.46
N GLU A 59 -10.32 7.40 8.03
CA GLU A 59 -11.61 7.09 8.63
C GLU A 59 -11.86 7.95 9.89
N ALA A 60 -10.84 8.13 10.73
CA ALA A 60 -10.89 9.03 11.88
C ALA A 60 -11.21 10.48 11.46
N LEU A 61 -10.53 11.00 10.42
CA LEU A 61 -10.80 12.34 9.89
C LEU A 61 -12.22 12.46 9.30
N ARG A 62 -12.72 11.41 8.65
CA ARG A 62 -14.10 11.38 8.14
C ARG A 62 -15.13 11.44 9.26
N ARG A 63 -14.91 10.69 10.35
CA ARG A 63 -15.75 10.73 11.56
C ARG A 63 -15.69 12.06 12.28
N TYR A 64 -14.54 12.74 12.27
CA TYR A 64 -14.40 14.06 12.89
C TYR A 64 -15.14 15.16 12.12
N ARG A 65 -15.32 14.98 10.80
CA ARG A 65 -16.00 15.96 9.94
C ARG A 65 -17.53 15.84 9.95
N SER A 66 -18.07 14.72 10.43
CA SER A 66 -19.52 14.49 10.60
C SER A 66 -20.00 14.95 11.96
#